data_AF-A0A1F3DSB4-F1
#
_entry.id   AF-A0A1F3DSB4-F1
#
_cell.length_a   1.000
_cell.length_b   1.000
_cell.length_c   1.000
_cell.angle_alpha   90.00
_cell.angle_beta   90.00
_cell.angle_gamma   90.00
#
_symmetry.space_group_name_H-M   'P 1'
#
loop_
_entity.id
_entity.type
_entity.pdbx_description
1 polymer ?
#
loop_
_entity_poly.entity_id
_entity_poly.type
_entity_poly.pdbx_seq_one_letter_code
_entity_poly.pdbx_strand_id
1 'polypeptide(L)'
;MDEAEQLSGEELQEFLNNIPEEFNILEEEIDINLQMEYFELSRKVKQDDTPFEIIQKDSDLLYSNETDNETKKILLAKLASFDEPSAFRIIEKYLKNCESDMLDFAKLARYESKSQLESSLLGENKVFISSGLGGKDNKLRYFMVLFSKNKESFSDTQKKVINNEFEMSVNTCDGVLEKTDFDHSYVKLLLLLPLRIDLKTTFKNTIKECNQFGNFLKDNFLITNVKTLTNSEIEDFLTKR
;
A
#
# COMPACT_ATOMS: atom_id res chain seq x y z
N MET A 1 -13.93 20.78 20.23
CA MET A 1 -13.53 19.42 20.64
C MET A 1 -14.16 18.52 19.60
N ASP A 2 -13.43 18.25 18.50
CA ASP A 2 -13.70 17.24 17.44
C ASP A 2 -13.05 17.64 16.08
N GLU A 3 -11.75 17.97 16.06
CA GLU A 3 -11.06 18.38 14.82
C GLU A 3 -9.83 17.54 14.44
N ALA A 4 -9.49 16.51 15.21
CA ALA A 4 -8.27 15.74 14.99
C ALA A 4 -8.55 14.37 14.32
N GLU A 5 -9.21 14.34 13.15
CA GLU A 5 -9.22 13.15 12.26
C GLU A 5 -9.82 13.41 10.85
N GLN A 6 -9.76 14.64 10.35
CA GLN A 6 -10.32 14.97 9.03
C GLN A 6 -9.27 15.19 7.93
N LEU A 7 -7.98 15.33 8.28
CA LEU A 7 -6.93 15.82 7.39
C LEU A 7 -6.13 14.74 6.62
N SER A 8 -6.70 13.56 6.36
CA SER A 8 -6.04 12.57 5.48
C SER A 8 -6.99 11.77 4.59
N GLY A 9 -8.24 11.56 5.02
CA GLY A 9 -9.22 10.79 4.26
C GLY A 9 -9.83 11.56 3.09
N GLU A 10 -10.20 12.82 3.28
CA GLU A 10 -10.92 13.61 2.26
C GLU A 10 -10.02 13.97 1.07
N GLU A 11 -8.79 14.44 1.32
CA GLU A 11 -7.80 14.74 0.28
C GLU A 11 -7.38 13.48 -0.50
N LEU A 12 -7.21 12.35 0.19
CA LEU A 12 -6.93 11.06 -0.45
C LEU A 12 -8.09 10.64 -1.35
N GLN A 13 -9.32 10.72 -0.85
CA GLN A 13 -10.50 10.30 -1.60
C GLN A 13 -10.76 11.20 -2.81
N GLU A 14 -10.51 12.51 -2.68
CA GLU A 14 -10.56 13.45 -3.80
C GLU A 14 -9.49 13.12 -4.86
N PHE A 15 -8.25 12.80 -4.43
CA PHE A 15 -7.21 12.31 -5.34
C PHE A 15 -7.63 11.03 -6.05
N LEU A 16 -8.10 10.02 -5.32
CA LEU A 16 -8.52 8.72 -5.87
C LEU A 16 -9.68 8.85 -6.87
N ASN A 17 -10.62 9.77 -6.63
CA ASN A 17 -11.73 10.03 -7.54
C ASN A 17 -11.29 10.66 -8.87
N ASN A 18 -10.13 11.32 -8.90
CA ASN A 18 -9.58 11.95 -10.10
C ASN A 18 -8.67 11.00 -10.91
N ILE A 19 -8.49 9.76 -10.46
CA ILE A 19 -7.68 8.77 -11.18
C ILE A 19 -8.48 8.23 -12.39
N PRO A 20 -7.84 8.11 -13.58
CA PRO A 20 -8.42 7.45 -14.75
C PRO A 20 -8.94 6.04 -14.44
N GLU A 21 -9.82 5.50 -15.28
CA GLU A 21 -10.32 4.12 -15.09
C GLU A 21 -9.25 3.06 -15.29
N GLU A 22 -8.21 3.37 -16.06
CA GLU A 22 -7.08 2.49 -16.29
C GLU A 22 -5.85 2.93 -15.51
N PHE A 23 -5.46 2.09 -14.55
CA PHE A 23 -4.31 2.29 -13.69
C PHE A 23 -3.69 0.94 -13.33
N ASN A 24 -2.45 0.98 -12.86
CA ASN A 24 -1.73 -0.18 -12.33
C ASN A 24 -1.46 0.05 -10.83
N ILE A 25 -1.83 -0.91 -9.97
CA ILE A 25 -1.57 -0.88 -8.51
C ILE A 25 -0.35 -1.74 -8.15
N LEU A 26 0.56 -1.17 -7.35
CA LEU A 26 1.60 -1.94 -6.69
C LEU A 26 0.98 -2.88 -5.65
N GLU A 27 1.00 -4.18 -5.92
CA GLU A 27 0.36 -5.17 -5.04
C GLU A 27 1.13 -5.46 -3.75
N GLU A 28 2.44 -5.23 -3.78
CA GLU A 28 3.36 -5.54 -2.70
C GLU A 28 3.37 -4.44 -1.61
N GLU A 29 3.49 -4.87 -0.35
CA GLU A 29 3.72 -3.97 0.79
C GLU A 29 5.20 -3.55 0.80
N ILE A 30 5.46 -2.26 0.54
CA ILE A 30 6.81 -1.69 0.46
C ILE A 30 6.81 -0.34 1.17
N ASP A 31 7.82 -0.08 2.01
CA ASP A 31 7.92 1.18 2.75
C ASP A 31 7.85 2.41 1.84
N ILE A 32 7.03 3.39 2.22
CA ILE A 32 6.76 4.57 1.40
C ILE A 32 8.02 5.41 1.15
N ASN A 33 8.98 5.46 2.08
CA ASN A 33 10.21 6.21 1.89
C ASN A 33 11.09 5.54 0.84
N LEU A 34 11.16 4.21 0.85
CA LEU A 34 11.86 3.44 -0.17
C LEU A 34 11.21 3.62 -1.55
N GLN A 35 9.88 3.66 -1.62
CA GLN A 35 9.17 4.00 -2.85
C GLN A 35 9.55 5.39 -3.37
N MET A 36 9.54 6.42 -2.52
CA MET A 36 9.94 7.77 -2.91
C MET A 36 11.39 7.82 -3.40
N GLU A 37 12.31 7.19 -2.67
CA GLU A 37 13.72 7.07 -3.04
C GLU A 37 13.88 6.44 -4.44
N TYR A 38 13.19 5.33 -4.68
CA TYR A 38 13.18 4.65 -5.98
C TYR A 38 12.66 5.57 -7.09
N PHE A 39 11.52 6.23 -6.91
CA PHE A 39 10.93 7.07 -7.97
C PHE A 39 11.74 8.33 -8.25
N GLU A 40 12.42 8.89 -7.25
CA GLU A 40 13.40 9.95 -7.47
C GLU A 40 14.59 9.47 -8.29
N LEU A 41 15.10 8.28 -7.99
CA LEU A 41 16.18 7.68 -8.77
C LEU A 41 15.75 7.36 -10.20
N SER A 42 14.60 6.72 -10.38
CA SER A 42 14.00 6.40 -11.69
C SER A 42 13.88 7.65 -12.57
N ARG A 43 13.39 8.78 -12.01
CA ARG A 43 13.32 10.05 -12.75
C ARG A 43 14.69 10.59 -13.16
N LYS A 44 15.74 10.37 -12.36
CA LYS A 44 17.11 10.80 -12.68
C LYS A 44 17.71 9.93 -13.77
N VAL A 45 17.56 8.61 -13.69
CA VAL A 45 18.14 7.68 -14.67
C VAL A 45 17.45 7.73 -16.03
N LYS A 46 16.18 8.15 -16.10
CA LYS A 46 15.49 8.41 -17.38
C LYS A 46 16.11 9.55 -18.21
N GLN A 47 16.97 10.38 -17.60
CA GLN A 47 17.72 11.43 -18.28
C GLN A 47 19.11 10.96 -18.73
N ASP A 48 19.47 9.70 -18.43
CA ASP A 48 20.74 9.10 -18.82
C ASP A 48 20.59 8.45 -20.21
N ASP A 49 21.39 8.91 -21.17
CA ASP A 49 21.38 8.43 -22.55
C ASP A 49 22.26 7.19 -22.78
N THR A 50 22.72 6.53 -21.70
CA THR A 50 23.53 5.31 -21.81
C THR A 50 22.76 4.22 -22.58
N PRO A 51 23.30 3.69 -23.70
CA PRO A 51 22.64 2.64 -24.47
C PRO A 51 22.35 1.37 -23.65
N PHE A 52 21.24 0.71 -23.96
CA PHE A 52 20.82 -0.52 -23.28
C PHE A 52 21.90 -1.60 -23.31
N GLU A 53 22.66 -1.74 -24.41
CA GLU A 53 23.70 -2.76 -24.54
C GLU A 53 24.84 -2.59 -23.52
N ILE A 54 25.09 -1.36 -23.07
CA ILE A 54 26.07 -1.08 -22.02
C ILE A 54 25.49 -1.49 -20.67
N ILE A 55 24.26 -1.05 -20.36
CA ILE A 55 23.56 -1.39 -19.11
C ILE A 55 23.36 -2.90 -18.97
N GLN A 56 23.07 -3.58 -20.08
CA GLN A 56 22.92 -5.03 -20.13
C GLN A 56 24.23 -5.75 -19.80
N LYS A 57 25.38 -5.26 -20.31
CA LYS A 57 26.70 -5.83 -19.96
C LYS A 57 27.03 -5.60 -18.49
N ASP A 58 26.68 -4.44 -17.97
CA ASP A 58 26.90 -4.09 -16.56
C ASP A 58 25.98 -4.86 -15.61
N SER A 59 24.95 -5.56 -16.10
CA SER A 59 24.00 -6.32 -15.27
C SER A 59 24.64 -7.41 -14.40
N ASP A 60 25.83 -7.90 -14.77
CA ASP A 60 26.59 -8.86 -13.96
C ASP A 60 27.02 -8.25 -12.61
N LEU A 61 27.17 -6.92 -12.53
CA LEU A 61 27.50 -6.21 -11.29
C LEU A 61 26.42 -6.37 -10.21
N LEU A 62 25.18 -6.68 -10.59
CA LEU A 62 24.11 -6.97 -9.63
C LEU A 62 24.48 -8.14 -8.72
N TYR A 63 25.22 -9.12 -9.23
CA TYR A 63 25.60 -10.34 -8.52
C TYR A 63 26.99 -10.27 -7.90
N SER A 64 27.69 -9.15 -8.06
CA SER A 64 29.02 -8.96 -7.47
C SER A 64 28.90 -8.58 -5.99
N ASN A 65 29.71 -9.23 -5.15
CA ASN A 65 29.85 -8.88 -3.73
C ASN A 65 30.72 -7.63 -3.51
N GLU A 66 31.46 -7.20 -4.53
CA GLU A 66 32.30 -5.99 -4.48
C GLU A 66 31.51 -4.73 -4.86
N THR A 67 30.33 -4.90 -5.47
CA THR A 67 29.47 -3.80 -5.87
C THR A 67 28.58 -3.39 -4.70
N ASP A 68 28.63 -2.10 -4.35
CA ASP A 68 27.81 -1.53 -3.29
C ASP A 68 26.32 -1.45 -3.68
N ASN A 69 25.46 -1.35 -2.67
CA ASN A 69 24.02 -1.35 -2.86
C ASN A 69 23.53 -0.12 -3.67
N GLU A 70 24.16 1.04 -3.56
CA GLU A 70 23.75 2.23 -4.33
C GLU A 70 24.01 2.04 -5.83
N THR A 71 25.16 1.46 -6.19
CA THR A 71 25.44 1.09 -7.58
C THR A 71 24.42 0.06 -8.10
N LYS A 72 24.05 -0.94 -7.29
CA LYS A 72 23.02 -1.92 -7.68
C LYS A 72 21.65 -1.27 -7.86
N LYS A 73 21.25 -0.33 -6.98
CA LYS A 73 20.01 0.45 -7.09
C LYS A 73 19.96 1.24 -8.40
N ILE A 74 21.02 1.95 -8.73
CA ILE A 74 21.14 2.72 -9.99
C ILE A 74 20.97 1.77 -11.19
N LEU A 75 21.66 0.64 -11.18
CA LEU A 75 21.60 -0.34 -12.27
C LEU A 75 20.20 -0.95 -12.43
N LEU A 76 19.51 -1.27 -11.34
CA LEU A 76 18.13 -1.74 -11.36
C LEU A 76 17.17 -0.69 -11.93
N ALA A 77 17.29 0.57 -11.50
CA ALA A 77 16.47 1.67 -12.02
C ALA A 77 16.74 1.92 -13.51
N LYS A 78 18.01 1.85 -13.95
CA LYS A 78 18.37 1.94 -15.37
C LYS A 78 17.77 0.80 -16.18
N LEU A 79 17.88 -0.44 -15.71
CA LEU A 79 17.23 -1.57 -16.39
C LEU A 79 15.72 -1.34 -16.50
N ALA A 80 15.08 -0.88 -15.44
CA ALA A 80 13.64 -0.66 -15.41
C ALA A 80 13.15 0.47 -16.33
N SER A 81 14.02 1.42 -16.69
CA SER A 81 13.66 2.52 -17.59
C SER A 81 13.62 2.13 -19.07
N PHE A 82 14.12 0.95 -19.44
CA PHE A 82 14.07 0.46 -20.82
C PHE A 82 12.81 -0.35 -21.08
N ASP A 83 12.20 -0.08 -22.23
CA ASP A 83 11.11 -0.87 -22.80
C ASP A 83 11.64 -2.12 -23.53
N GLU A 84 12.41 -2.94 -22.81
CA GLU A 84 13.10 -4.11 -23.36
C GLU A 84 12.74 -5.38 -22.56
N PRO A 85 12.18 -6.43 -23.20
CA PRO A 85 11.87 -7.68 -22.51
C PRO A 85 13.08 -8.34 -21.84
N SER A 86 14.28 -8.11 -22.36
CA SER A 86 15.54 -8.53 -21.74
C SER A 86 15.81 -7.83 -20.42
N ALA A 87 15.52 -6.53 -20.31
CA ALA A 87 15.69 -5.78 -19.06
C ALA A 87 14.80 -6.36 -17.96
N PHE A 88 13.52 -6.59 -18.26
CA PHE A 88 12.58 -7.24 -17.34
C PHE A 88 13.08 -8.60 -16.84
N ARG A 89 13.57 -9.45 -17.76
CA ARG A 89 14.11 -10.78 -17.42
C ARG A 89 15.35 -10.71 -16.52
N ILE A 90 16.22 -9.72 -16.73
CA ILE A 90 17.41 -9.52 -15.88
C ILE A 90 16.97 -9.19 -14.45
N ILE A 91 16.02 -8.27 -14.29
CA ILE A 91 15.48 -7.89 -12.96
C ILE A 91 14.78 -9.10 -12.31
N GLU A 92 13.97 -9.86 -13.05
CA GLU A 92 13.33 -11.07 -12.52
C GLU A 92 14.33 -12.13 -12.09
N LYS A 93 15.44 -12.30 -12.83
CA LYS A 93 16.49 -13.24 -12.46
C LYS A 93 17.22 -12.80 -11.19
N TYR A 94 17.47 -11.49 -11.06
CA TYR A 94 18.12 -10.93 -9.87
C TYR A 94 17.25 -11.13 -8.63
N LEU A 95 15.96 -10.82 -8.72
CA LEU A 95 14.99 -10.99 -7.63
C LEU A 95 14.98 -12.39 -7.00
N LYS A 96 15.21 -13.44 -7.81
CA LYS A 96 15.25 -14.83 -7.30
C LYS A 96 16.41 -15.11 -6.35
N ASN A 97 17.48 -14.32 -6.43
CA ASN A 97 18.72 -14.53 -5.68
C ASN A 97 19.13 -13.29 -4.87
N CYS A 98 18.25 -12.29 -4.80
CA CYS A 98 18.50 -11.00 -4.18
C CYS A 98 18.53 -11.14 -2.65
N GLU A 99 19.46 -10.43 -2.01
CA GLU A 99 19.51 -10.30 -0.55
C GLU A 99 18.32 -9.47 -0.03
N SER A 100 17.96 -9.64 1.25
CA SER A 100 16.72 -9.08 1.82
C SER A 100 16.65 -7.56 1.72
N ASP A 101 17.77 -6.89 1.84
CA ASP A 101 17.96 -5.44 1.84
C ASP A 101 17.81 -4.81 0.45
N MET A 102 17.98 -5.59 -0.61
CA MET A 102 17.76 -5.15 -1.99
C MET A 102 16.43 -5.65 -2.57
N LEU A 103 15.71 -6.51 -1.85
CA LEU A 103 14.51 -7.20 -2.33
C LEU A 103 13.41 -6.21 -2.73
N ASP A 104 13.05 -5.29 -1.85
CA ASP A 104 11.97 -4.34 -2.11
C ASP A 104 12.32 -3.35 -3.21
N PHE A 105 13.58 -2.92 -3.28
CA PHE A 105 14.06 -2.07 -4.36
C PHE A 105 14.00 -2.79 -5.73
N ALA A 106 14.39 -4.06 -5.76
CA ALA A 106 14.31 -4.88 -6.96
C ALA A 106 12.85 -5.18 -7.37
N LYS A 107 11.92 -5.31 -6.42
CA LYS A 107 10.48 -5.45 -6.70
C LYS A 107 9.93 -4.19 -7.37
N LEU A 108 10.30 -2.99 -6.88
CA LEU A 108 9.93 -1.72 -7.50
C LEU A 108 10.47 -1.63 -8.94
N ALA A 109 11.74 -2.00 -9.14
CA ALA A 109 12.35 -2.04 -10.48
C ALA A 109 11.62 -2.99 -11.43
N ARG A 110 11.27 -4.20 -10.96
CA ARG A 110 10.50 -5.17 -11.76
C ARG A 110 9.14 -4.62 -12.12
N TYR A 111 8.47 -4.00 -11.16
CA TYR A 111 7.15 -3.44 -11.35
C TYR A 111 7.18 -2.32 -12.41
N GLU A 112 8.11 -1.37 -12.29
CA GLU A 112 8.26 -0.30 -13.29
C GLU A 112 8.57 -0.88 -14.68
N SER A 113 9.52 -1.81 -14.77
CA SER A 113 9.86 -2.48 -16.04
C SER A 113 8.66 -3.17 -16.68
N LYS A 114 7.85 -3.87 -15.88
CA LYS A 114 6.60 -4.50 -16.34
C LYS A 114 5.60 -3.46 -16.84
N SER A 115 5.38 -2.41 -16.05
CA SER A 115 4.43 -1.34 -16.39
C SER A 115 4.84 -0.61 -17.68
N GLN A 116 6.14 -0.41 -17.89
CA GLN A 116 6.69 0.20 -19.11
C GLN A 116 6.41 -0.68 -20.33
N LEU A 117 6.70 -1.98 -20.25
CA LEU A 117 6.42 -2.95 -21.31
C LEU A 117 4.93 -3.02 -21.64
N GLU A 118 4.07 -3.09 -20.63
CA GLU A 118 2.61 -3.10 -20.81
C GLU A 118 2.11 -1.81 -21.48
N SER A 119 2.65 -0.66 -21.06
CA SER A 119 2.28 0.64 -21.64
C SER A 119 2.68 0.75 -23.10
N SER A 120 3.87 0.28 -23.46
CA SER A 120 4.35 0.27 -24.84
C SER A 120 3.53 -0.66 -25.74
N LEU A 121 3.20 -1.85 -25.25
CA LEU A 121 2.38 -2.83 -25.99
C LEU A 121 0.95 -2.35 -26.23
N LEU A 122 0.38 -1.62 -25.26
CA LEU A 122 -0.99 -1.12 -25.33
C LEU A 122 -1.09 0.27 -25.98
N GLY A 123 0.02 1.01 -26.10
CA GLY A 123 0.02 2.40 -26.53
C GLY A 123 -0.65 3.35 -25.54
N GLU A 124 -0.74 2.94 -24.27
CA GLU A 124 -1.48 3.63 -23.21
C GLU A 124 -0.53 3.93 -22.04
N ASN A 125 -0.49 5.18 -21.60
CA ASN A 125 0.21 5.56 -20.37
C ASN A 125 -0.75 5.41 -19.18
N LYS A 126 -0.74 4.24 -18.54
CA LYS A 126 -1.57 3.98 -17.35
C LYS A 126 -1.02 4.71 -16.13
N VAL A 127 -1.92 5.22 -15.30
CA VAL A 127 -1.52 5.87 -14.04
C VAL A 127 -1.01 4.81 -13.06
N PHE A 128 0.13 5.09 -12.44
CA PHE A 128 0.70 4.24 -11.41
C PHE A 128 0.19 4.65 -10.02
N ILE A 129 -0.38 3.69 -9.30
CA ILE A 129 -0.81 3.88 -7.91
C ILE A 129 0.02 2.96 -7.02
N SER A 130 0.62 3.53 -5.99
CA SER A 130 1.21 2.76 -4.90
C SER A 130 0.74 3.28 -3.55
N SER A 131 0.65 2.35 -2.62
CA SER A 131 0.46 2.62 -1.20
C SER A 131 1.51 1.82 -0.43
N GLY A 132 1.74 2.14 0.84
CA GLY A 132 2.72 1.38 1.61
C GLY A 132 2.23 -0.04 1.92
N LEU A 133 0.92 -0.23 2.11
CA LEU A 133 0.27 -1.55 2.31
C LEU A 133 0.00 -2.34 1.02
N GLY A 134 0.25 -1.73 -0.14
CA GLY A 134 -0.06 -2.30 -1.44
C GLY A 134 -1.57 -2.45 -1.72
N GLY A 135 -1.88 -3.25 -2.73
CA GLY A 135 -3.23 -3.53 -3.15
C GLY A 135 -3.36 -4.85 -3.90
N LYS A 136 -4.51 -5.06 -4.56
CA LYS A 136 -4.80 -6.25 -5.37
C LYS A 136 -6.09 -6.04 -6.17
N ASP A 137 -6.18 -6.53 -7.41
CA ASP A 137 -7.42 -6.55 -8.19
C ASP A 137 -8.17 -5.20 -8.22
N ASN A 138 -7.43 -4.10 -8.48
CA ASN A 138 -7.93 -2.71 -8.48
C ASN A 138 -8.46 -2.18 -7.14
N LYS A 139 -8.03 -2.80 -6.03
CA LYS A 139 -8.35 -2.43 -4.66
C LYS A 139 -7.07 -2.08 -3.89
N LEU A 140 -7.18 -1.19 -2.91
CA LEU A 140 -6.08 -0.83 -2.00
C LEU A 140 -6.31 -1.41 -0.62
N ARG A 141 -5.20 -1.74 0.06
CA ARG A 141 -5.23 -2.14 1.46
C ARG A 141 -5.29 -0.93 2.38
N TYR A 142 -6.14 -1.04 3.38
CA TYR A 142 -6.30 -0.08 4.46
C TYR A 142 -6.17 -0.80 5.80
N PHE A 143 -5.38 -0.21 6.69
CA PHE A 143 -5.32 -0.56 8.09
C PHE A 143 -6.21 0.38 8.88
N MET A 144 -7.17 -0.17 9.62
CA MET A 144 -8.16 0.58 10.40
C MET A 144 -8.10 0.16 11.87
N VAL A 145 -8.30 1.11 12.77
CA VAL A 145 -8.39 0.88 14.22
C VAL A 145 -9.70 1.44 14.76
N LEU A 146 -10.48 0.59 15.43
CA LEU A 146 -11.70 0.98 16.14
C LEU A 146 -11.46 0.95 17.64
N PHE A 147 -12.01 1.92 18.36
CA PHE A 147 -11.76 2.07 19.80
C PHE A 147 -12.97 1.65 20.63
N SER A 148 -12.70 0.93 21.72
CA SER A 148 -13.69 0.64 22.76
C SER A 148 -14.13 1.94 23.43
N LYS A 149 -15.44 2.10 23.61
CA LYS A 149 -16.02 3.29 24.24
C LYS A 149 -15.57 3.44 25.69
N ASN A 150 -15.50 2.34 26.42
CA ASN A 150 -15.16 2.29 27.85
C ASN A 150 -13.70 1.91 28.12
N LYS A 151 -12.85 1.76 27.09
CA LYS A 151 -11.48 1.21 27.19
C LYS A 151 -11.43 -0.22 27.77
N GLU A 152 -12.51 -0.95 27.63
CA GLU A 152 -12.66 -2.34 28.09
C GLU A 152 -12.48 -3.33 26.94
N SER A 153 -12.08 -4.54 27.30
CA SER A 153 -11.99 -5.68 26.38
C SER A 153 -13.34 -6.02 25.76
N PHE A 154 -13.32 -6.35 24.48
CA PHE A 154 -14.52 -6.80 23.78
C PHE A 154 -14.92 -8.21 24.22
N SER A 155 -16.20 -8.39 24.58
CA SER A 155 -16.82 -9.69 24.77
C SER A 155 -16.89 -10.49 23.46
N ASP A 156 -17.05 -11.81 23.55
CA ASP A 156 -17.18 -12.67 22.36
C ASP A 156 -18.37 -12.27 21.47
N THR A 157 -19.44 -11.78 22.07
CA THR A 157 -20.59 -11.24 21.33
C THR A 157 -20.21 -9.97 20.56
N GLN A 158 -19.54 -9.01 21.20
CA GLN A 158 -19.08 -7.78 20.54
C GLN A 158 -18.08 -8.07 19.42
N LYS A 159 -17.16 -9.02 19.62
CA LYS A 159 -16.20 -9.47 18.59
C LYS A 159 -16.92 -10.02 17.36
N LYS A 160 -17.96 -10.84 17.57
CA LYS A 160 -18.80 -11.37 16.47
C LYS A 160 -19.57 -10.28 15.74
N VAL A 161 -20.15 -9.33 16.48
CA VAL A 161 -20.85 -8.18 15.89
C VAL A 161 -19.89 -7.38 15.00
N ILE A 162 -18.71 -7.01 15.52
CA ILE A 162 -17.70 -6.25 14.74
C ILE A 162 -17.35 -7.00 13.46
N ASN A 163 -16.99 -8.29 13.54
CA ASN A 163 -16.61 -9.06 12.36
C ASN A 163 -17.74 -9.13 11.34
N ASN A 164 -18.96 -9.48 11.77
CA ASN A 164 -20.08 -9.65 10.86
C ASN A 164 -20.49 -8.34 10.17
N GLU A 165 -20.58 -7.25 10.92
CA GLU A 165 -20.98 -5.94 10.36
C GLU A 165 -19.91 -5.40 9.41
N PHE A 166 -18.63 -5.52 9.75
CA PHE A 166 -17.55 -5.08 8.86
C PHE A 166 -17.45 -5.97 7.62
N GLU A 167 -17.53 -7.29 7.77
CA GLU A 167 -17.55 -8.21 6.62
C GLU A 167 -18.72 -7.91 5.68
N MET A 168 -19.94 -7.72 6.21
CA MET A 168 -21.11 -7.39 5.41
C MET A 168 -20.98 -6.02 4.71
N SER A 169 -20.57 -4.99 5.46
CA SER A 169 -20.39 -3.64 4.94
C SER A 169 -19.36 -3.59 3.80
N VAL A 170 -18.22 -4.25 4.02
CA VAL A 170 -17.11 -4.29 3.07
C VAL A 170 -17.47 -5.12 1.84
N ASN A 171 -18.15 -6.27 2.00
CA ASN A 171 -18.62 -7.05 0.85
C ASN A 171 -19.64 -6.28 -0.01
N THR A 172 -20.45 -5.41 0.59
CA THR A 172 -21.45 -4.60 -0.14
C THR A 172 -20.80 -3.62 -1.13
N CYS A 173 -19.56 -3.19 -0.85
CA CYS A 173 -18.79 -2.33 -1.74
C CYS A 173 -17.73 -3.07 -2.55
N ASP A 174 -17.87 -4.39 -2.77
CA ASP A 174 -16.86 -5.24 -3.42
C ASP A 174 -15.50 -5.20 -2.70
N GLY A 175 -15.46 -5.00 -1.40
CA GLY A 175 -14.24 -5.10 -0.62
C GLY A 175 -14.06 -6.46 0.04
N VAL A 176 -12.95 -6.65 0.74
CA VAL A 176 -12.65 -7.85 1.55
C VAL A 176 -12.11 -7.44 2.93
N LEU A 177 -12.64 -8.05 3.99
CA LEU A 177 -12.03 -8.01 5.32
C LEU A 177 -10.92 -9.08 5.38
N GLU A 178 -9.66 -8.67 5.25
CA GLU A 178 -8.51 -9.58 5.18
C GLU A 178 -8.10 -10.10 6.57
N LYS A 179 -8.17 -9.25 7.61
CA LYS A 179 -7.76 -9.62 8.97
C LYS A 179 -8.48 -8.79 10.02
N THR A 180 -8.80 -9.42 11.14
CA THR A 180 -9.25 -8.77 12.37
C THR A 180 -8.38 -9.22 13.54
N ASP A 181 -7.85 -8.27 14.31
CA ASP A 181 -7.06 -8.54 15.52
C ASP A 181 -7.58 -7.71 16.70
N PHE A 182 -7.98 -8.38 17.77
CA PHE A 182 -8.58 -7.75 18.94
C PHE A 182 -7.54 -7.54 20.03
N ASP A 183 -7.41 -6.30 20.48
CA ASP A 183 -6.64 -5.93 21.65
C ASP A 183 -7.59 -5.61 22.83
N HIS A 184 -7.03 -5.17 23.96
CA HIS A 184 -7.81 -4.87 25.17
C HIS A 184 -8.74 -3.65 24.98
N SER A 185 -8.31 -2.58 24.30
CA SER A 185 -9.09 -1.33 24.23
C SER A 185 -9.44 -0.92 22.80
N TYR A 186 -9.00 -1.68 21.80
CA TYR A 186 -9.25 -1.43 20.37
C TYR A 186 -9.20 -2.72 19.56
N VAL A 187 -9.66 -2.63 18.32
CA VAL A 187 -9.56 -3.70 17.32
C VAL A 187 -8.90 -3.14 16.07
N LYS A 188 -8.00 -3.94 15.48
CA LYS A 188 -7.26 -3.64 14.25
C LYS A 188 -7.88 -4.45 13.11
N LEU A 189 -8.17 -3.78 12.00
CA LEU A 189 -8.73 -4.38 10.80
C LEU A 189 -7.79 -4.13 9.63
N LEU A 190 -7.59 -5.16 8.79
CA LEU A 190 -6.98 -5.03 7.47
C LEU A 190 -8.06 -5.25 6.42
N LEU A 191 -8.23 -4.27 5.53
CA LEU A 191 -9.32 -4.17 4.59
C LEU A 191 -8.76 -4.00 3.18
N LEU A 192 -9.27 -4.73 2.20
CA LEU A 192 -8.98 -4.53 0.78
C LEU A 192 -10.21 -3.90 0.11
N LEU A 193 -10.11 -2.67 -0.36
CA LEU A 193 -11.27 -1.85 -0.74
C LEU A 193 -11.09 -1.22 -2.13
N PRO A 194 -12.15 -1.09 -2.94
CA PRO A 194 -12.05 -0.35 -4.20
C PRO A 194 -11.72 1.12 -3.96
N LEU A 195 -11.06 1.74 -4.94
CA LEU A 195 -10.61 3.15 -4.85
C LEU A 195 -11.76 4.16 -4.72
N ARG A 196 -12.91 3.87 -5.34
CA ARG A 196 -14.04 4.80 -5.51
C ARG A 196 -15.13 4.59 -4.46
N ILE A 197 -14.75 4.37 -3.20
CA ILE A 197 -15.71 4.24 -2.08
C ILE A 197 -15.63 5.41 -1.13
N ASP A 198 -16.77 5.79 -0.54
CA ASP A 198 -16.80 6.72 0.57
C ASP A 198 -16.47 6.01 1.88
N LEU A 199 -15.17 5.90 2.15
CA LEU A 199 -14.62 5.27 3.36
C LEU A 199 -15.26 5.85 4.63
N LYS A 200 -15.39 7.18 4.70
CA LYS A 200 -15.85 7.88 5.89
C LYS A 200 -17.32 7.56 6.16
N THR A 201 -18.17 7.72 5.16
CA THR A 201 -19.61 7.45 5.30
C THR A 201 -19.85 5.96 5.53
N THR A 202 -19.16 5.09 4.78
CA THR A 202 -19.28 3.63 4.91
C THR A 202 -18.98 3.20 6.34
N PHE A 203 -17.79 3.52 6.86
CA PHE A 203 -17.40 3.04 8.19
C PHE A 203 -18.12 3.72 9.33
N LYS A 204 -18.49 5.00 9.21
CA LYS A 204 -19.37 5.64 10.21
C LYS A 204 -20.72 4.94 10.30
N ASN A 205 -21.28 4.49 9.19
CA ASN A 205 -22.53 3.73 9.20
C ASN A 205 -22.30 2.34 9.81
N THR A 206 -21.23 1.63 9.45
CA THR A 206 -20.90 0.31 10.04
C THR A 206 -20.71 0.37 11.56
N ILE A 207 -20.04 1.41 12.06
CA ILE A 207 -19.87 1.63 13.50
C ILE A 207 -21.22 1.89 14.18
N LYS A 208 -22.12 2.65 13.55
CA LYS A 208 -23.47 2.87 14.06
C LYS A 208 -24.27 1.56 14.14
N GLU A 209 -24.19 0.71 13.12
CA GLU A 209 -24.83 -0.62 13.13
C GLU A 209 -24.27 -1.49 14.27
N CYS A 210 -22.95 -1.55 14.44
CA CYS A 210 -22.33 -2.23 15.59
C CYS A 210 -22.88 -1.69 16.93
N ASN A 211 -23.02 -0.37 17.05
CA ASN A 211 -23.48 0.29 18.27
C ASN A 211 -24.96 0.08 18.58
N GLN A 212 -25.76 -0.45 17.66
CA GLN A 212 -27.12 -0.92 17.98
C GLN A 212 -27.10 -2.11 18.96
N PHE A 213 -26.00 -2.85 19.03
CA PHE A 213 -25.81 -4.02 19.91
C PHE A 213 -25.11 -3.67 21.23
N GLY A 214 -25.43 -2.51 21.82
CA GLY A 214 -24.95 -2.12 23.15
C GLY A 214 -23.95 -0.96 23.19
N ASN A 215 -23.83 -0.17 22.11
CA ASN A 215 -23.13 1.12 22.06
C ASN A 215 -21.71 1.09 22.65
N PHE A 216 -20.87 0.17 22.14
CA PHE A 216 -19.58 -0.19 22.72
C PHE A 216 -18.36 0.30 21.91
N LEU A 217 -18.55 0.82 20.70
CA LEU A 217 -17.52 1.46 19.89
C LEU A 217 -17.61 2.99 19.98
N LYS A 218 -16.47 3.66 19.89
CA LYS A 218 -16.43 5.10 19.61
C LYS A 218 -16.74 5.36 18.14
N ASP A 219 -17.34 6.52 17.86
CA ASP A 219 -17.64 6.95 16.48
C ASP A 219 -16.39 7.33 15.69
N ASN A 220 -15.32 7.69 16.40
CA ASN A 220 -14.01 7.99 15.81
C ASN A 220 -13.21 6.70 15.61
N PHE A 221 -12.47 6.67 14.52
CA PHE A 221 -11.62 5.56 14.13
C PHE A 221 -10.38 6.11 13.40
N LEU A 222 -9.31 5.34 13.44
CA LEU A 222 -8.10 5.62 12.66
C LEU A 222 -8.09 4.76 11.40
N ILE A 223 -7.65 5.31 10.28
CA ILE A 223 -7.50 4.60 9.01
C ILE A 223 -6.25 5.09 8.26
N THR A 224 -5.50 4.18 7.65
CA THR A 224 -4.32 4.50 6.83
C THR A 224 -4.08 3.44 5.77
N ASN A 225 -3.52 3.81 4.62
CA ASN A 225 -3.03 2.91 3.57
C ASN A 225 -1.48 2.85 3.53
N VAL A 226 -0.81 3.45 4.53
CA VAL A 226 0.65 3.59 4.55
C VAL A 226 1.32 2.39 5.21
N LYS A 227 0.89 2.01 6.42
CA LYS A 227 1.47 0.87 7.14
C LYS A 227 0.52 0.37 8.22
N THR A 228 0.73 -0.86 8.69
CA THR A 228 0.09 -1.33 9.91
C THR A 228 0.71 -0.64 11.10
N LEU A 229 -0.10 -0.11 12.02
CA LEU A 229 0.40 0.52 13.23
C LEU A 229 0.63 -0.52 14.33
N THR A 230 1.73 -0.34 15.05
CA THR A 230 2.01 -1.09 16.28
C THR A 230 1.12 -0.60 17.42
N ASN A 231 0.97 -1.43 18.46
CA ASN A 231 0.23 -1.06 19.66
C ASN A 231 0.79 0.22 20.31
N SER A 232 2.12 0.42 20.31
CA SER A 232 2.74 1.65 20.84
C SER A 232 2.34 2.89 20.03
N GLU A 233 2.35 2.80 18.70
CA GLU A 233 1.96 3.93 17.85
C GLU A 233 0.49 4.29 18.05
N ILE A 234 -0.39 3.29 18.18
CA ILE A 234 -1.81 3.50 18.46
C ILE A 234 -2.01 4.21 19.81
N GLU A 235 -1.29 3.78 20.86
CA GLU A 235 -1.34 4.42 22.18
C GLU A 235 -0.76 5.85 22.16
N ASP A 236 0.28 6.11 21.37
CA ASP A 236 0.82 7.46 21.17
C ASP A 236 -0.21 8.38 20.49
N PHE A 237 -0.96 7.87 19.52
CA PHE A 237 -2.09 8.60 18.91
C PHE A 237 -3.20 8.90 19.92
N LEU A 238 -3.41 8.02 20.90
CA LEU A 238 -4.41 8.19 21.96
C LEU A 238 -3.96 9.16 23.06
N THR A 239 -2.65 9.28 23.31
CA THR A 239 -2.09 10.09 24.42
C THR A 239 -1.62 11.48 24.01
N LYS A 240 -1.29 11.73 22.73
CA LYS A 240 -1.01 13.08 22.21
C LYS A 240 -2.28 13.95 22.04
N ARG A 241 -3.38 13.59 22.72
CA ARG A 241 -4.66 14.30 22.72
C ARG A 241 -4.95 14.90 24.09
#